data_AF-A0A964XC04-F1
#
_entry.id   AF-A0A964XC04-F1
#
_cell.length_a   1.000
_cell.length_b   1.000
_cell.length_c   1.000
_cell.angle_alpha   90.00
_cell.angle_beta   90.00
_cell.angle_gamma   90.00
#
_symmetry.space_group_name_H-M   'P 1'
#
loop_
_entity.id
_entity.type
_entity.pdbx_description
1 polymer ?
#
loop_
_entity_poly.entity_id
_entity_poly.type
_entity_poly.pdbx_seq_one_letter_code
_entity_poly.pdbx_strand_id
1 'polypeptide(L)' 'VTPPRPRMTMTYPLLNAARAMAVLVAGAAKRHALRRVGEHLAQQPGPTPQLPITAIRPAHADADMTWYLDRDAATT' A
#
# COMPACT_ATOMS: atom_id res chain seq x y z
N VAL A 1 -4.16 26.71 -8.45
CA VAL A 1 -3.39 25.54 -7.95
C VAL A 1 -2.10 25.47 -8.73
N THR A 2 -0.93 25.53 -8.08
CA THR A 2 0.37 25.37 -8.75
C THR A 2 0.51 23.92 -9.20
N PRO A 3 0.96 23.64 -10.45
CA PRO A 3 1.12 22.27 -10.90
C PRO A 3 2.13 21.53 -10.00
N PRO A 4 1.89 20.25 -9.69
CA PRO A 4 2.81 19.47 -8.90
C PRO A 4 4.18 19.45 -9.58
N ARG A 5 5.23 19.75 -8.80
CA ARG A 5 6.62 19.67 -9.26
C ARG A 5 6.93 18.23 -9.72
N PRO A 6 7.88 18.06 -10.65
CA PRO A 6 8.40 16.73 -10.99
C PRO A 6 8.80 15.96 -9.74
N ARG A 7 8.43 14.68 -9.68
CA ARG A 7 8.73 13.79 -8.56
C ARG A 7 9.70 12.72 -9.03
N MET A 8 10.70 12.42 -8.19
CA MET A 8 11.39 11.14 -8.26
C MET A 8 10.66 10.18 -7.30
N THR A 9 10.42 8.96 -7.77
CA THR A 9 9.80 7.90 -6.97
C THR A 9 10.58 6.62 -7.13
N MET A 10 10.62 5.83 -6.07
CA MET A 10 11.03 4.44 -6.15
C MET A 10 9.99 3.63 -6.91
N THR A 11 10.43 2.66 -7.68
CA THR A 11 9.58 1.77 -8.47
C THR A 11 9.33 0.46 -7.72
N TYR A 12 8.35 -0.32 -8.18
CA TYR A 12 8.00 -1.59 -7.55
C TYR A 12 9.16 -2.59 -7.42
N PRO A 13 10.04 -2.79 -8.41
CA PRO A 13 11.20 -3.68 -8.25
C PRO A 13 12.09 -3.30 -7.06
N LEU A 14 12.30 -2.00 -6.83
CA LEU A 14 13.10 -1.53 -5.70
C LEU A 14 12.37 -1.72 -4.38
N LEU A 15 11.09 -1.36 -4.30
CA LEU A 15 10.29 -1.50 -3.08
C LEU A 15 10.14 -2.98 -2.67
N ASN A 16 9.90 -3.87 -3.64
CA ASN A 16 9.72 -5.30 -3.39
C ASN A 16 11.02 -6.04 -3.05
N ALA A 17 12.18 -5.42 -3.27
CA ALA A 17 13.48 -5.95 -2.84
C ALA A 17 13.79 -5.69 -1.34
N ALA A 18 12.89 -4.99 -0.62
CA ALA A 18 13.05 -4.82 0.83
C ALA A 18 12.79 -6.14 1.57
N ARG A 19 13.62 -6.44 2.59
CA ARG A 19 13.38 -7.57 3.53
C ARG A 19 12.36 -7.24 4.62
N ALA A 20 12.16 -5.97 4.91
CA ALA A 20 11.17 -5.51 5.87
C ALA A 20 10.43 -4.32 5.27
N MET A 21 9.10 -4.38 5.27
CA MET A 21 8.26 -3.32 4.78
C MET A 21 7.21 -2.94 5.81
N ALA A 22 7.13 -1.64 6.10
CA ALA A 22 6.12 -1.10 6.99
C ALA A 22 5.16 -0.20 6.20
N VAL A 23 3.88 -0.54 6.19
CA VAL A 23 2.83 0.33 5.65
C VAL A 23 2.17 1.04 6.81
N LEU A 24 2.38 2.35 6.92
CA LEU A 24 1.75 3.19 7.93
C LEU A 24 0.56 3.94 7.34
N VAL A 25 -0.63 3.74 7.92
CA VAL A 25 -1.86 4.40 7.50
C VAL A 25 -2.54 5.04 8.71
N ALA A 26 -2.76 6.35 8.64
CA ALA A 26 -3.37 7.11 9.73
C ALA A 26 -4.53 7.97 9.23
N GLY A 27 -5.54 8.10 10.08
CA GLY A 27 -6.69 8.97 9.91
C GLY A 27 -7.88 8.35 9.17
N ALA A 28 -9.06 8.77 9.62
CA ALA A 28 -10.37 8.37 9.12
C ALA A 28 -10.55 8.45 7.59
N ALA A 29 -9.89 9.41 6.94
CA ALA A 29 -9.99 9.62 5.50
C ALA A 29 -9.45 8.43 4.66
N LYS A 30 -8.69 7.51 5.28
CA LYS A 30 -8.11 6.34 4.59
C LYS A 30 -9.01 5.11 4.60
N ARG A 31 -10.06 5.07 5.44
CA ARG A 31 -10.96 3.92 5.58
C ARG A 31 -11.52 3.42 4.26
N HIS A 32 -12.03 4.32 3.42
CA HIS A 32 -12.58 3.96 2.12
C HIS A 32 -11.52 3.32 1.19
N ALA A 33 -10.29 3.83 1.19
CA ALA A 33 -9.22 3.25 0.39
C ALA A 33 -8.78 1.88 0.92
N LEU A 34 -8.66 1.71 2.23
CA LEU A 34 -8.35 0.43 2.87
C LEU A 34 -9.42 -0.63 2.58
N ARG A 35 -10.70 -0.26 2.66
CA ARG A 35 -11.81 -1.15 2.31
C ARG A 35 -11.72 -1.63 0.87
N ARG A 36 -11.48 -0.72 -0.08
CA ARG A 36 -11.29 -1.06 -1.50
C ARG A 36 -10.10 -1.99 -1.73
N VAL A 37 -9.00 -1.80 -1.00
CA VAL A 37 -7.84 -2.71 -1.07
C VAL A 37 -8.21 -4.09 -0.54
N GLY A 38 -8.88 -4.17 0.61
CA GLY A 38 -9.32 -5.44 1.19
C GLY A 38 -10.29 -6.20 0.28
N GLU A 39 -11.32 -5.52 -0.25
CA GLU A 39 -12.29 -6.08 -1.19
C GLU A 39 -11.60 -6.59 -2.47
N HIS A 40 -10.70 -5.79 -3.05
CA HIS A 40 -9.92 -6.18 -4.23
C HIS A 40 -9.09 -7.43 -3.96
N LEU A 41 -8.33 -7.46 -2.86
CA LEU A 41 -7.49 -8.61 -2.51
C LEU A 41 -8.30 -9.88 -2.24
N ALA A 42 -9.52 -9.76 -1.72
CA ALA A 42 -10.40 -10.90 -1.48
C ALA A 42 -11.00 -11.49 -2.77
N GLN A 43 -11.26 -10.66 -3.79
CA GLN A 43 -11.88 -11.09 -5.05
C GLN A 43 -10.85 -11.44 -6.13
N GLN A 44 -9.80 -10.64 -6.26
CA GLN A 44 -8.78 -10.73 -7.31
C GLN A 44 -7.41 -10.29 -6.76
N PRO A 45 -6.56 -11.22 -6.30
CA PRO A 45 -5.31 -10.91 -5.58
C PRO A 45 -4.17 -10.37 -6.47
N GLY A 46 -4.49 -9.84 -7.66
CA GLY A 46 -3.52 -9.30 -8.62
C GLY A 46 -3.26 -7.80 -8.44
N PRO A 47 -2.13 -7.28 -8.96
CA PRO A 47 -1.84 -5.85 -8.97
C PRO A 47 -2.83 -5.10 -9.87
N THR A 48 -3.20 -3.87 -9.48
CA THR A 48 -4.06 -3.01 -10.31
C THR A 48 -3.59 -1.54 -10.25
N PRO A 49 -3.53 -0.82 -11.38
CA PRO A 49 -3.08 0.58 -11.40
C PRO A 49 -3.89 1.53 -10.49
N GLN A 50 -5.16 1.21 -10.25
CA GLN A 50 -6.07 2.01 -9.42
C GLN A 50 -5.79 1.87 -7.91
N LEU A 51 -5.07 0.83 -7.50
CA LEU A 51 -4.69 0.57 -6.10
C LEU A 51 -3.19 0.20 -6.06
N PRO A 52 -2.27 1.18 -6.22
CA PRO A 52 -0.83 0.91 -6.35
C PRO A 52 -0.20 0.01 -5.29
N ILE A 53 -0.75 0.04 -4.06
CA ILE A 53 -0.28 -0.81 -2.96
C ILE A 53 -0.46 -2.31 -3.24
N THR A 54 -1.33 -2.72 -4.16
CA THR A 54 -1.50 -4.14 -4.52
C THR A 54 -0.36 -4.68 -5.41
N ALA A 55 0.49 -3.79 -5.95
CA ALA A 55 1.72 -4.18 -6.64
C ALA A 55 2.92 -4.35 -5.70
N ILE A 56 2.75 -4.02 -4.42
CA ILE A 56 3.74 -4.23 -3.38
C ILE A 56 3.65 -5.69 -2.90
N ARG A 57 4.65 -6.48 -3.28
CA ARG A 57 4.75 -7.92 -3.03
C ARG A 57 6.22 -8.23 -2.73
N PRO A 58 6.62 -8.30 -1.45
CA PRO A 58 8.01 -8.58 -1.09
C PRO A 58 8.54 -9.83 -1.79
N ALA A 59 9.70 -9.72 -2.42
CA ALA A 59 10.23 -10.75 -3.32
C ALA A 59 11.07 -11.80 -2.60
N HIS A 60 11.58 -11.50 -1.41
CA HIS A 60 12.37 -12.44 -0.61
C HIS A 60 11.45 -13.37 0.19
N ALA A 61 11.82 -14.65 0.29
CA ALA A 61 11.05 -15.64 1.05
C ALA A 61 11.00 -15.36 2.56
N ASP A 62 12.00 -14.65 3.09
CA ASP A 62 12.11 -14.21 4.48
C ASP A 62 11.65 -12.76 4.69
N ALA A 63 11.04 -12.12 3.68
CA ALA A 63 10.57 -10.76 3.84
C ALA A 63 9.29 -10.68 4.66
N ASP A 64 9.20 -9.63 5.49
CA ASP A 64 8.00 -9.30 6.26
C ASP A 64 7.37 -7.98 5.78
N MET A 65 6.04 -7.94 5.77
CA MET A 65 5.24 -6.75 5.49
C MET A 65 4.27 -6.52 6.65
N THR A 66 4.59 -5.54 7.49
CA THR A 66 3.74 -5.14 8.62
C THR A 66 2.89 -3.93 8.26
N TRP A 67 1.60 -3.98 8.61
CA TRP A 67 0.68 -2.86 8.47
C TRP A 67 0.43 -2.22 9.84
N TYR A 68 0.75 -0.93 9.95
CA TYR A 68 0.45 -0.11 11.11
C TYR A 68 -0.73 0.80 10.78
N LEU A 69 -1.83 0.59 11.49
CA LEU A 69 -3.03 1.41 11.36
C LEU A 69 -3.31 2.08 12.70
N ASP A 70 -3.65 3.37 12.66
CA ASP A 70 -4.26 4.00 13.84
C ASP A 70 -5.72 3.56 14.00
N ARG A 71 -6.31 3.90 15.15
CA ARG A 71 -7.70 3.52 15.46
C ARG A 71 -8.68 4.05 14.41
N ASP A 72 -8.47 5.27 13.92
CA ASP A 72 -9.40 5.91 12.99
C ASP A 72 -9.34 5.29 11.59
N ALA A 73 -8.17 4.82 11.15
CA ALA A 73 -8.01 4.10 9.89
C ALA A 73 -8.45 2.64 9.99
N ALA A 74 -8.29 2.01 11.17
CA ALA A 74 -8.64 0.61 11.41
C ALA A 74 -10.14 0.37 11.68
N THR A 75 -10.86 1.39 12.17
CA THR A 75 -12.31 1.30 12.39
C THR A 75 -13.01 1.19 11.03
N THR A 76 -13.79 0.12 10.84
CA THR A 76 -14.43 -0.23 9.56
C THR A 76 -15.88 0.22 9.52
#